data_AF-A0A9W9U9I3-F1
#
_entry.id   AF-A0A9W9U9I3-F1
#
_cell.length_a   1.000
_cell.length_b   1.000
_cell.length_c   1.000
_cell.angle_alpha   90.00
_cell.angle_beta   90.00
_cell.angle_gamma   90.00
#
_symmetry.space_group_name_H-M   'P 1'
#
loop_
_entity.id
_entity.type
_entity.pdbx_description
1 polymer ?
#
loop_
_entity_poly.entity_id
_entity_poly.type
_entity_poly.pdbx_seq_one_letter_code
_entity_poly.pdbx_strand_id
1 'polypeptide(L)'
;MPRGPELEPYIRERICELKRSAKWGAKRIQKNAFPDIPLSTIHYTLRQDLKRLKGVSLPRSGAPRKLTAEDRDRVYDAIQNRPDITREDLLAEVNYKVKAMSIWRLTHNMGLRKWRKMNRPYLTPIHATKRLTWALTYRHFTPEDWKRVF
;
A
#
# COMPACT_ATOMS: atom_id res chain seq x y z
N MET A 1 33.16 13.24 14.07
CA MET A 1 32.45 12.53 15.15
C MET A 1 31.29 11.75 14.54
N PRO A 2 31.15 10.43 14.80
CA PRO A 2 29.97 9.68 14.40
C PRO A 2 28.71 10.31 15.04
N ARG A 3 27.59 10.31 14.33
CA ARG A 3 26.32 10.75 14.92
C ARG A 3 25.92 9.76 16.00
N GLY A 4 25.65 10.28 17.21
CA GLY A 4 25.15 9.47 18.32
C GLY A 4 23.77 8.88 18.05
N PRO A 5 23.28 8.01 18.95
CA PRO A 5 21.96 7.41 18.85
C PRO A 5 20.88 8.49 18.83
N GLU A 6 19.75 8.11 18.24
CA GLU A 6 18.60 8.98 18.14
C GLU A 6 17.97 9.20 19.54
N LEU A 7 17.60 10.44 19.89
CA LEU A 7 16.92 10.72 21.17
C LEU A 7 15.61 9.93 21.27
N GLU A 8 15.28 9.43 22.45
CA GLU A 8 14.01 8.75 22.68
C GLU A 8 12.81 9.68 22.47
N PRO A 9 11.67 9.17 21.97
CA PRO A 9 10.49 10.00 21.69
C PRO A 9 10.00 10.78 22.91
N TYR A 10 10.01 10.17 24.10
CA TYR A 10 9.54 10.82 25.33
C TYR A 10 10.44 12.00 25.74
N ILE A 11 11.75 11.90 25.52
CA ILE A 11 12.70 12.99 25.79
C ILE A 11 12.38 14.18 24.89
N ARG A 12 12.09 13.93 23.61
CA ARG A 12 11.71 15.01 22.68
C ARG A 12 10.40 15.65 23.07
N GLU A 13 9.40 14.84 23.43
CA GLU A 13 8.12 15.34 23.88
C GLU A 13 8.27 16.20 25.14
N ARG A 14 9.11 15.76 26.09
CA ARG A 14 9.43 16.54 27.29
C ARG A 14 10.11 17.87 26.99
N ILE A 15 11.06 17.89 26.04
CA ILE A 15 11.69 19.14 25.56
C ILE A 15 10.62 20.10 25.01
N CYS A 16 9.70 19.60 24.18
CA CYS A 16 8.65 20.40 23.58
C CYS A 16 7.60 20.85 24.62
N GLU A 17 7.28 20.01 25.60
CA GLU A 17 6.41 20.34 26.73
C GLU A 17 6.98 21.49 27.57
N LEU A 18 8.28 21.44 27.92
CA LEU A 18 8.96 22.52 28.65
C LEU A 18 8.92 23.85 27.88
N LYS A 19 8.95 23.80 26.54
CA LYS A 19 8.80 24.98 25.69
C LYS A 19 7.35 25.50 25.67
N ARG A 20 6.35 24.60 25.59
CA ARG A 20 4.93 24.96 25.46
C ARG A 20 4.31 25.39 26.80
N SER A 21 4.45 24.57 27.84
CA SER A 21 3.81 24.77 29.14
C SER A 21 4.61 25.73 30.01
N ALA A 22 5.91 25.49 30.18
CA ALA A 22 6.76 26.29 31.06
C ALA A 22 7.41 27.51 30.37
N LYS A 23 7.23 27.66 29.05
CA LYS A 23 7.79 28.75 28.22
C LYS A 23 9.32 28.88 28.30
N TRP A 24 10.04 27.79 28.57
CA TRP A 24 11.49 27.83 28.68
C TRP A 24 12.17 28.05 27.33
N GLY A 25 13.25 28.84 27.32
CA GLY A 25 14.15 28.95 26.18
C GLY A 25 15.09 27.74 26.09
N ALA A 26 15.60 27.43 24.89
CA ALA A 26 16.41 26.23 24.68
C ALA A 26 17.70 26.16 25.53
N LYS A 27 18.39 27.29 25.76
CA LYS A 27 19.54 27.34 26.69
C LYS A 27 19.15 26.96 28.12
N ARG A 28 17.96 27.39 28.58
CA ARG A 28 17.43 27.06 29.90
C ARG A 28 17.05 25.58 29.99
N ILE A 29 16.44 25.03 28.94
CA ILE A 29 16.12 23.60 28.83
C ILE A 29 17.40 22.76 28.90
N GLN A 30 18.44 23.12 28.15
CA GLN A 30 19.72 22.42 28.20
C GLN A 30 20.33 22.47 29.60
N LYS A 31 20.51 23.67 30.16
CA LYS A 31 21.18 23.85 31.45
C LYS A 31 20.48 23.12 32.60
N ASN A 32 19.15 23.11 32.63
CA ASN A 32 18.39 22.66 33.79
C ASN A 32 17.79 21.24 33.66
N ALA A 33 17.46 20.80 32.45
CA ALA A 33 16.75 19.53 32.25
C ALA A 33 17.57 18.50 31.47
N PHE A 34 18.39 18.95 30.51
CA PHE A 34 19.14 18.04 29.63
C PHE A 34 20.57 18.55 29.34
N PRO A 35 21.49 18.50 30.33
CA PRO A 35 22.86 18.99 30.17
C PRO A 35 23.66 18.22 29.12
N ASP A 36 23.41 16.90 29.02
CA ASP A 36 24.12 15.99 28.13
C ASP A 36 23.65 16.10 26.67
N ILE A 37 22.50 16.73 26.43
CA ILE A 37 21.96 16.92 25.09
C ILE A 37 22.54 18.20 24.49
N PRO A 38 23.19 18.15 23.30
CA PRO A 38 23.68 19.35 22.65
C PRO A 38 22.55 20.36 22.37
N LEU A 39 22.85 21.64 22.57
CA LEU A 39 21.90 22.73 22.32
C LEU A 39 21.32 22.70 20.89
N SER A 40 22.14 22.32 19.91
CA SER A 40 21.74 22.14 18.51
C SER A 40 20.64 21.10 18.34
N THR A 41 20.70 19.99 19.08
CA THR A 41 19.69 18.93 19.09
C THR A 41 18.38 19.41 19.72
N ILE A 42 18.45 20.22 20.79
CA ILE A 42 17.27 20.84 21.41
C ILE A 42 16.61 21.81 20.43
N HIS A 43 17.39 22.70 19.78
CA HIS A 43 16.88 23.60 18.74
C HIS A 43 16.22 22.84 17.59
N TYR A 44 16.88 21.79 17.10
CA TYR A 44 16.34 20.96 16.03
C TYR A 44 15.02 20.30 16.45
N THR A 45 14.96 19.74 17.66
CA THR A 45 13.77 19.09 18.21
C THR A 45 12.59 20.05 18.28
N LEU A 46 12.79 21.25 18.85
CA LEU A 46 11.76 22.29 18.93
C LEU A 46 11.29 22.73 17.53
N ARG A 47 12.20 22.83 16.55
CA ARG A 47 11.85 23.19 15.16
C ARG A 47 11.01 22.11 14.47
N GLN A 48 11.27 20.85 14.77
CA GLN A 48 10.53 19.72 14.20
C GLN A 48 9.23 19.41 14.96
N ASP A 49 8.96 20.04 16.11
CA ASP A 49 7.80 19.75 16.96
C ASP A 49 6.48 19.81 16.18
N LEU A 50 6.29 20.87 15.39
CA LEU A 50 5.10 21.05 14.55
C LEU A 50 4.92 19.96 13.48
N LYS A 51 6.00 19.28 13.08
CA LYS A 51 5.97 18.25 12.03
C LYS A 51 5.87 16.84 12.60
N ARG A 52 6.28 16.63 13.85
CA ARG A 52 6.33 15.32 14.49
C ARG A 52 5.04 15.08 15.27
N LEU A 53 4.59 13.84 15.30
CA LEU A 53 3.52 13.40 16.19
C LEU A 53 4.15 12.59 17.33
N LYS A 54 3.88 12.96 18.59
CA LYS A 54 4.35 12.24 19.80
C LYS A 54 5.87 12.04 19.86
N GLY A 55 6.66 13.02 19.40
CA GLY A 55 8.13 12.95 19.42
C GLY A 55 8.76 11.90 18.49
N VAL A 56 7.96 11.18 17.69
CA VAL A 56 8.45 10.18 16.73
C VAL A 56 9.07 10.90 15.53
N SER A 57 10.24 10.43 15.09
CA SER A 57 10.87 10.98 13.89
C SER A 57 10.08 10.65 12.64
N LEU A 58 10.05 11.60 11.71
CA LEU A 58 9.46 11.39 10.40
C LEU A 58 10.25 10.29 9.65
N PRO A 59 9.56 9.42 8.91
CA PRO A 59 10.23 8.46 8.04
C PRO A 59 11.10 9.23 7.04
N ARG A 60 12.29 8.70 6.77
CA ARG A 60 13.17 9.29 5.77
C ARG A 60 12.55 9.11 4.39
N SER A 61 12.76 10.09 3.50
CA SER A 61 12.51 9.89 2.08
C SER A 61 13.42 8.74 1.60
N GLY A 62 12.80 7.63 1.20
CA GLY A 62 13.52 6.54 0.57
C GLY A 62 14.03 6.91 -0.81
N ALA A 63 14.81 6.02 -1.42
CA ALA A 63 15.19 6.16 -2.81
C ALA A 63 13.95 6.21 -3.73
N PRO A 64 13.99 6.96 -4.84
CA PRO A 64 12.90 6.99 -5.80
C PRO A 64 12.63 5.60 -6.37
N ARG A 65 11.37 5.33 -6.71
CA ARG A 65 10.98 4.05 -7.33
C ARG A 65 11.49 4.00 -8.77
N LYS A 66 11.92 2.81 -9.21
CA LYS A 66 12.36 2.58 -10.60
C LYS A 66 11.21 2.59 -11.60
N LEU A 67 10.02 2.17 -11.18
CA LEU A 67 8.81 2.20 -12.00
C LEU A 67 8.12 3.55 -11.81
N THR A 68 7.74 4.17 -12.92
CA THR A 68 6.92 5.39 -12.92
C THR A 68 5.44 5.05 -12.65
N ALA A 69 4.61 6.08 -12.46
CA ALA A 69 3.16 5.90 -12.38
C ALA A 69 2.61 5.29 -13.69
N GLU A 70 3.08 5.79 -14.84
CA GLU A 70 2.71 5.28 -16.17
C GLU A 70 3.08 3.79 -16.35
N ASP A 71 4.25 3.36 -15.86
CA ASP A 71 4.64 1.94 -15.91
C ASP A 71 3.68 1.07 -15.09
N ARG A 72 3.24 1.58 -13.93
CA ARG A 72 2.26 0.88 -13.09
C ARG A 72 0.91 0.78 -13.79
N ASP A 73 0.46 1.85 -14.42
CA ASP A 73 -0.83 1.90 -15.08
C ASP A 73 -0.84 0.99 -16.33
N ARG A 74 0.28 0.93 -17.09
CA ARG A 74 0.47 -0.07 -18.15
C ARG A 74 0.37 -1.51 -17.65
N VAL A 75 1.01 -1.83 -16.52
CA VAL A 75 0.90 -3.16 -15.90
C VAL A 75 -0.55 -3.45 -15.48
N TYR A 76 -1.28 -2.45 -14.96
CA TYR A 76 -2.67 -2.60 -14.59
C TYR A 76 -3.54 -2.91 -15.81
N ASP A 77 -3.44 -2.09 -16.86
CA ASP A 77 -4.24 -2.22 -18.07
C ASP A 77 -3.96 -3.55 -18.78
N ALA A 78 -2.70 -3.98 -18.84
CA ALA A 78 -2.32 -5.28 -19.40
C ALA A 78 -3.01 -6.45 -18.66
N ILE A 79 -3.12 -6.37 -17.33
CA ILE A 79 -3.83 -7.39 -16.52
C ILE A 79 -5.34 -7.34 -16.75
N GLN A 80 -5.94 -6.14 -16.86
CA GLN A 80 -7.38 -6.01 -17.08
C GLN A 80 -7.80 -6.50 -18.48
N ASN A 81 -7.02 -6.13 -19.50
CA ASN A 81 -7.28 -6.53 -20.89
C ASN A 81 -7.01 -8.03 -21.10
N ARG A 82 -5.97 -8.56 -20.46
CA ARG A 82 -5.57 -9.96 -20.57
C ARG A 82 -5.30 -10.59 -19.19
N PRO A 83 -6.33 -11.12 -18.51
CA PRO A 83 -6.18 -11.69 -17.18
C PRO A 83 -5.29 -12.95 -17.11
N ASP A 84 -5.02 -13.59 -18.25
CA ASP A 84 -4.13 -14.76 -18.34
C ASP A 84 -2.66 -14.41 -18.65
N ILE A 85 -2.31 -13.12 -18.62
CA ILE A 85 -0.97 -12.60 -18.85
C ILE A 85 0.08 -13.26 -17.93
N THR A 86 1.26 -13.54 -18.49
CA THR A 86 2.36 -14.12 -17.72
C THR A 86 3.20 -13.03 -17.07
N ARG A 87 4.02 -13.43 -16.09
CA ARG A 87 4.92 -12.48 -15.42
C ARG A 87 6.01 -11.96 -16.37
N GLU A 88 6.39 -12.74 -17.37
CA GLU A 88 7.37 -12.32 -18.38
C GLU A 88 6.78 -11.26 -19.29
N ASP A 89 5.53 -11.44 -19.72
CA ASP A 89 4.81 -10.44 -20.51
C ASP A 89 4.71 -9.10 -19.73
N LEU A 90 4.39 -9.15 -18.44
CA LEU A 90 4.36 -7.95 -17.58
C LEU A 90 5.72 -7.28 -17.42
N LEU A 91 6.82 -8.02 -17.53
CA LEU A 91 8.16 -7.43 -17.54
C LEU A 91 8.46 -6.75 -18.88
N ALA A 92 8.01 -7.35 -19.98
CA ALA A 92 8.10 -6.76 -21.31
C ALA A 92 7.32 -5.44 -21.40
N GLU A 93 6.12 -5.34 -20.81
CA GLU A 93 5.31 -4.11 -20.77
C GLU A 93 6.04 -2.90 -20.16
N VAL A 94 6.93 -3.16 -19.20
CA VAL A 94 7.74 -2.13 -18.53
C VAL A 94 9.19 -2.11 -19.04
N ASN A 95 9.47 -2.66 -20.21
CA ASN A 95 10.80 -2.72 -20.83
C ASN A 95 11.88 -3.28 -19.89
N TYR A 96 11.54 -4.28 -19.08
CA TYR A 96 12.47 -4.94 -18.15
C TYR A 96 13.20 -3.99 -17.18
N LYS A 97 12.61 -2.82 -16.85
CA LYS A 97 13.16 -1.86 -15.88
C LYS A 97 13.40 -2.47 -14.49
N VAL A 98 12.66 -3.52 -14.15
CA VAL A 98 12.72 -4.21 -12.86
C VAL A 98 12.72 -5.72 -13.03
N LYS A 99 12.93 -6.45 -11.94
CA LYS A 99 12.89 -7.91 -11.91
C LYS A 99 11.49 -8.42 -11.58
N ALA A 100 11.26 -9.71 -11.85
CA ALA A 100 10.00 -10.41 -11.61
C ALA A 100 9.44 -10.25 -10.17
N MET A 101 10.31 -10.18 -9.16
CA MET A 101 9.89 -9.95 -7.77
C MET A 101 9.31 -8.55 -7.53
N SER A 102 9.81 -7.53 -8.24
CA SER A 102 9.28 -6.17 -8.15
C SER A 102 7.88 -6.09 -8.76
N ILE A 103 7.64 -6.76 -9.88
CA ILE A 103 6.30 -6.89 -10.48
C ILE A 103 5.36 -7.62 -9.51
N TRP A 104 5.81 -8.71 -8.88
CA TRP A 104 4.98 -9.42 -7.90
C TRP A 104 4.61 -8.52 -6.69
N ARG A 105 5.57 -7.77 -6.14
CA ARG A 105 5.29 -6.81 -5.07
C ARG A 105 4.33 -5.71 -5.52
N LEU A 106 4.48 -5.24 -6.75
CA LEU A 106 3.61 -4.23 -7.34
C LEU A 106 2.16 -4.73 -7.41
N THR A 107 1.93 -5.88 -8.06
CA THR A 107 0.59 -6.46 -8.21
C THR A 107 -0.03 -6.84 -6.87
N HIS A 108 0.77 -7.35 -5.93
CA HIS A 108 0.32 -7.63 -4.57
C HIS A 108 -0.16 -6.36 -3.84
N ASN A 109 0.60 -5.26 -3.90
CA ASN A 109 0.23 -3.98 -3.30
C ASN A 109 -1.02 -3.37 -3.97
N MET A 110 -1.28 -3.68 -5.23
CA MET A 110 -2.48 -3.27 -5.96
C MET A 110 -3.70 -4.16 -5.67
N GLY A 111 -3.55 -5.20 -4.84
CA GLY A 111 -4.62 -6.15 -4.54
C GLY A 111 -4.93 -7.13 -5.68
N LEU A 112 -4.07 -7.20 -6.71
CA LEU A 112 -4.26 -8.09 -7.86
C LEU A 112 -3.70 -9.47 -7.52
N ARG A 113 -4.60 -10.47 -7.45
CA ARG A 113 -4.24 -11.86 -7.21
C ARG A 113 -4.62 -12.71 -8.42
N LYS A 114 -3.73 -13.65 -8.77
CA LYS A 114 -4.00 -14.62 -9.84
C LYS A 114 -4.98 -15.68 -9.33
N TRP A 115 -6.06 -15.88 -10.06
CA TRP A 115 -6.99 -16.98 -9.85
C TRP A 115 -6.66 -18.15 -10.78
N ARG A 116 -6.91 -19.37 -10.32
CA ARG A 116 -6.78 -20.55 -11.18
C ARG A 116 -7.87 -20.50 -12.26
N LYS A 117 -7.46 -20.55 -13.53
CA LYS A 117 -8.38 -20.68 -14.66
C LYS A 117 -8.98 -22.09 -14.63
N MET A 118 -10.29 -22.17 -14.39
CA MET A 118 -11.01 -23.46 -14.46
C MET A 118 -11.25 -23.83 -15.92
N ASN A 119 -11.08 -25.11 -16.24
CA ASN A 119 -11.48 -25.66 -17.54
C ASN A 119 -13.01 -25.62 -17.64
N ARG A 120 -13.53 -24.73 -18.48
CA ARG A 120 -14.97 -24.64 -18.75
C ARG A 120 -15.26 -25.33 -20.08
N PRO A 121 -16.31 -26.15 -20.18
CA PRO A 121 -16.75 -26.70 -21.46
C PRO A 121 -17.09 -25.56 -22.41
N TYR A 122 -16.67 -25.67 -23.65
CA TYR A 122 -17.01 -24.69 -24.67
C TYR A 122 -18.52 -24.72 -24.93
N LEU A 123 -19.18 -23.57 -24.75
CA LEU A 123 -20.58 -23.40 -25.09
C LEU A 123 -20.68 -22.74 -26.47
N THR A 124 -21.29 -23.44 -27.43
CA THR A 124 -21.66 -22.81 -28.69
C THR A 124 -22.75 -21.76 -28.44
N PRO A 125 -22.89 -20.74 -29.30
CA PRO A 125 -23.95 -19.74 -29.17
C PRO A 125 -25.35 -20.37 -29.08
N ILE A 126 -25.59 -21.45 -29.82
CA ILE A 126 -26.85 -22.21 -29.79
C ILE A 126 -27.11 -22.85 -28.42
N HIS A 127 -26.07 -23.41 -27.79
CA HIS A 127 -26.22 -23.97 -26.45
C HIS A 127 -26.44 -22.87 -25.40
N ALA A 128 -25.76 -21.73 -25.55
CA ALA A 128 -25.92 -20.59 -24.65
C ALA A 128 -27.34 -20.04 -24.67
N THR A 129 -27.93 -19.85 -25.87
CA THR A 129 -29.31 -19.37 -26.00
C THR A 129 -30.30 -20.36 -25.40
N LYS A 130 -30.20 -21.65 -25.74
CA LYS A 130 -31.07 -22.69 -25.16
C LYS A 130 -31.02 -22.72 -23.63
N ARG A 131 -29.82 -22.66 -23.05
CA ARG A 131 -29.65 -22.64 -21.58
C ARG A 131 -30.22 -21.37 -20.96
N LEU A 132 -30.02 -20.21 -21.59
CA LEU A 132 -30.57 -18.94 -21.12
C LEU A 132 -32.10 -18.95 -21.16
N THR A 133 -32.69 -19.39 -22.27
CA THR A 133 -34.15 -19.50 -22.40
C THR A 133 -34.72 -20.42 -21.33
N TRP A 134 -34.13 -21.60 -21.13
CA TRP A 134 -34.54 -22.53 -20.08
C TRP A 134 -34.43 -21.89 -18.68
N ALA A 135 -33.33 -21.22 -18.37
CA ALA A 135 -33.16 -20.56 -17.08
C ALA A 135 -34.19 -19.44 -16.84
N LEU A 136 -34.55 -18.68 -17.89
CA LEU A 136 -35.56 -17.63 -17.82
C LEU A 136 -36.98 -18.19 -17.66
N THR A 137 -37.33 -19.25 -18.41
CA THR A 137 -38.66 -19.87 -18.35
C THR A 137 -38.93 -20.46 -16.97
N TYR A 138 -37.93 -21.10 -16.36
CA TYR A 138 -38.07 -21.77 -15.07
C TYR A 138 -37.51 -20.95 -13.88
N ARG A 139 -37.19 -19.66 -14.07
CA ARG A 139 -36.60 -18.80 -13.01
C ARG A 139 -37.45 -18.74 -11.73
N HIS A 140 -38.77 -18.85 -11.89
CA HIS A 140 -39.74 -18.72 -10.81
C HIS A 140 -40.17 -20.07 -10.21
N PHE A 141 -39.63 -21.20 -10.71
CA PHE A 141 -40.01 -22.51 -10.23
C PHE A 141 -39.51 -22.74 -8.80
N THR A 142 -40.42 -23.15 -7.93
CA THR A 142 -40.13 -23.58 -6.57
C THR A 142 -39.77 -25.07 -6.54
N PRO A 143 -39.20 -25.60 -5.44
CA PRO A 143 -38.93 -27.03 -5.31
C PRO A 143 -40.16 -27.92 -5.51
N GLU A 144 -41.37 -27.44 -5.23
CA GLU A 144 -42.63 -28.16 -5.45
C GLU A 144 -43.00 -28.23 -6.93
N ASP A 145 -42.75 -27.16 -7.69
CA ASP A 145 -42.98 -27.14 -9.14
C ASP A 145 -42.04 -28.11 -9.86
N TRP A 146 -40.79 -28.23 -9.40
CA TRP A 146 -39.84 -29.21 -9.93
C TRP A 146 -40.25 -30.66 -9.68
N LYS A 147 -40.93 -30.95 -8.55
CA LYS A 147 -41.45 -32.30 -8.28
C LYS A 147 -42.54 -32.75 -9.25
N ARG A 148 -43.14 -31.82 -10.02
CA ARG A 148 -44.17 -32.14 -11.03
C ARG A 148 -43.57 -32.37 -12.43
N VAL A 149 -42.28 -32.06 -12.62
CA VAL A 149 -41.56 -32.20 -13.89
C VAL A 149 -40.80 -33.53 -13.98
N PHE A 150 -40.41 -34.08 -12.83
CA PHE A 150 -39.83 -35.42 -12.66
C PHE A 150 -40.91 -36.45 -12.32
#